data_AF-A0A5S3YM31-F1
#
_entry.id   AF-A0A5S3YM31-F1
#
_cell.length_a   1.000
_cell.length_b   1.000
_cell.length_c   1.000
_cell.angle_alpha   90.00
_cell.angle_beta   90.00
_cell.angle_gamma   90.00
#
_symmetry.space_group_name_H-M   'P 1'
#
loop_
_entity.id
_entity.type
_entity.pdbx_description
1 polymer ?
#
loop_
_entity_poly.entity_id
_entity_poly.type
_entity_poly.pdbx_seq_one_letter_code
_entity_poly.pdbx_strand_id
1 'polypeptide(L)' 'MAFNISVVGLGYVGLANALLLSQHNNVCALETNLDRVNLINQKKSPIQDSEIAH' A
#
# COMPACT_ATOMS: atom_id res chain seq x y z
N MET A 1 -8.18 -15.27 -13.67
CA MET A 1 -7.10 -15.93 -12.89
C MET A 1 -6.42 -14.82 -12.10
N ALA A 2 -6.26 -14.95 -10.78
CA ALA A 2 -5.63 -13.92 -9.96
C ALA A 2 -4.11 -14.02 -10.05
N PHE A 3 -3.42 -12.89 -10.16
CA PHE A 3 -1.95 -12.85 -10.13
C PHE A 3 -1.43 -12.71 -8.71
N ASN A 4 -0.21 -13.19 -8.46
CA ASN A 4 0.56 -12.86 -7.27
C ASN A 4 1.47 -11.68 -7.61
N ILE A 5 1.31 -10.56 -6.92
CA ILE A 5 2.00 -9.31 -7.23
C ILE A 5 2.77 -8.87 -5.98
N SER A 6 4.08 -8.62 -6.14
CA SER A 6 4.90 -8.02 -5.10
C SER A 6 5.14 -6.55 -5.42
N VAL A 7 4.82 -5.65 -4.49
CA VAL A 7 5.08 -4.22 -4.61
C VAL A 7 6.15 -3.84 -3.60
N VAL A 8 7.31 -3.38 -4.09
CA VAL A 8 8.43 -2.95 -3.24
C VAL A 8 8.45 -1.43 -3.15
N GLY A 9 8.30 -0.92 -1.93
CA GLY A 9 8.16 0.50 -1.62
C GLY A 9 6.70 0.94 -1.52
N LEU A 10 6.35 1.55 -0.40
CA LEU A 10 5.00 2.03 -0.05
C LEU A 10 5.00 3.54 0.19
N GLY A 11 5.60 4.26 -0.75
CA GLY A 11 5.31 5.67 -0.96
C GLY A 11 3.95 5.86 -1.67
N TYR A 12 3.68 7.07 -2.12
CA TYR A 12 2.41 7.43 -2.79
C TYR A 12 2.01 6.48 -3.92
N VAL A 13 2.89 6.32 -4.91
CA VAL A 13 2.61 5.52 -6.12
C VAL A 13 2.51 4.03 -5.79
N GLY A 14 3.42 3.53 -4.96
CA GLY A 14 3.46 2.11 -4.57
C GLY A 14 2.21 1.72 -3.80
N LEU A 15 1.82 2.53 -2.81
CA LEU A 15 0.61 2.29 -2.01
C LEU A 15 -0.66 2.35 -2.87
N ALA A 16 -0.81 3.37 -3.72
CA ALA A 16 -1.97 3.52 -4.59
C ALA A 16 -2.14 2.31 -5.53
N ASN A 17 -1.05 1.86 -6.17
CA ASN A 17 -1.09 0.68 -7.03
C ASN A 17 -1.31 -0.61 -6.26
N ALA A 18 -0.69 -0.78 -5.09
CA ALA A 18 -0.91 -1.96 -4.25
C ALA A 18 -2.39 -2.09 -3.87
N LEU A 19 -3.03 -0.99 -3.46
CA LEU A 19 -4.45 -0.95 -3.14
C LEU A 19 -5.32 -1.26 -4.36
N LEU A 20 -5.10 -0.58 -5.48
CA LEU A 20 -5.87 -0.80 -6.71
C LEU A 20 -5.77 -2.27 -7.20
N LEU A 21 -4.54 -2.81 -7.25
CA LEU A 21 -4.30 -4.17 -7.72
C LEU A 21 -4.87 -5.23 -6.76
N SER A 22 -4.91 -4.95 -5.45
CA SER A 22 -5.42 -5.87 -4.42
C SER A 22 -6.92 -6.14 -4.53
N GLN A 23 -7.65 -5.32 -5.29
CA GLN A 23 -9.09 -5.53 -5.55
C GLN A 23 -9.36 -6.84 -6.32
N HIS A 24 -8.39 -7.30 -7.12
CA HIS A 24 -8.56 -8.47 -7.99
C HIS A 24 -7.39 -9.47 -7.95
N ASN A 25 -6.31 -9.15 -7.25
CA ASN A 25 -5.09 -9.95 -7.21
C ASN A 25 -4.60 -10.16 -5.77
N ASN A 26 -3.76 -11.17 -5.57
CA ASN A 26 -3.06 -11.36 -4.31
C ASN A 26 -1.82 -10.47 -4.29
N VAL A 27 -1.86 -9.41 -3.49
CA VAL A 27 -0.78 -8.40 -3.43
C VAL A 27 -0.03 -8.50 -2.10
N CYS A 28 1.30 -8.63 -2.20
CA CYS A 28 2.21 -8.51 -1.06
C CYS A 28 2.99 -7.20 -1.19
N ALA A 29 2.93 -6.37 -0.15
CA ALA A 29 3.65 -5.11 -0.10
C ALA A 29 4.88 -5.23 0.81
N LEU A 30 6.02 -4.70 0.34
CA LEU A 30 7.31 -4.74 1.02
C LEU A 30 7.77 -3.31 1.26
N GLU A 31 8.08 -2.98 2.52
CA GLU A 31 8.51 -1.64 2.93
C GLU A 31 9.58 -1.76 4.02
N THR A 32 10.60 -0.92 3.96
CA THR A 32 11.73 -0.95 4.92
C THR A 32 11.42 -0.14 6.18
N ASN A 33 10.52 0.85 6.09
CA ASN A 33 10.06 1.61 7.23
C ASN A 33 9.00 0.82 8.05
N LEU A 34 9.40 0.34 9.24
CA LEU A 34 8.54 -0.44 10.12
C LEU A 34 7.28 0.30 10.59
N ASP A 35 7.35 1.61 10.82
CA ASP A 35 6.19 2.39 11.25
C ASP A 35 5.12 2.43 10.16
N ARG A 36 5.52 2.57 8.90
CA ARG A 36 4.61 2.48 7.75
C ARG A 36 3.97 1.10 7.65
N VAL A 37 4.76 0.03 7.81
CA VAL A 37 4.25 -1.36 7.82
C VAL A 37 3.20 -1.54 8.92
N ASN A 38 3.49 -1.05 10.13
CA ASN A 38 2.57 -1.14 11.27
C ASN A 38 1.27 -0.38 11.02
N LEU A 39 1.33 0.82 10.45
CA LEU A 39 0.14 1.60 10.10
C LEU A 39 -0.71 0.88 9.05
N ILE A 40 -0.10 0.39 7.98
CA ILE A 40 -0.81 -0.35 6.91
C ILE A 40 -1.46 -1.62 7.46
N ASN A 41 -0.76 -2.39 8.30
CA ASN A 41 -1.31 -3.59 8.94
C ASN A 41 -2.49 -3.26 9.88
N GLN A 42 -2.51 -2.06 10.46
CA GLN A 42 -3.65 -1.51 11.21
C GLN A 42 -4.73 -0.88 10.30
N LYS A 43 -4.61 -0.99 8.97
CA LYS A 43 -5.48 -0.34 7.98
C LYS A 43 -5.54 1.19 8.13
N LYS A 44 -4.47 1.79 8.63
CA LYS A 44 -4.28 3.24 8.69
C LYS A 44 -3.38 3.68 7.56
N SER A 45 -3.72 4.79 6.89
CA SER A 45 -2.85 5.34 5.86
C SER A 45 -1.52 5.77 6.49
N PRO A 46 -0.36 5.28 5.99
CA PRO A 46 0.96 5.72 6.42
C PRO A 46 1.36 7.06 5.78
N ILE A 47 0.54 7.57 4.86
CA ILE A 47 0.75 8.81 4.12
C ILE A 47 -0.38 9.75 4.45
N GLN A 48 -0.03 10.94 4.90
CA GLN A 48 -0.97 12.04 5.04
C GLN A 48 -1.02 12.78 3.71
N ASP A 49 -2.18 12.77 3.07
CA ASP A 49 -2.37 13.47 1.83
C ASP A 49 -2.96 14.85 2.08
N SER A 50 -2.10 15.87 2.08
CA SER A 50 -2.51 17.25 2.25
C SER A 50 -3.27 17.81 1.03
N GLU A 51 -3.15 17.17 -0.14
CA GLU A 51 -3.86 17.57 -1.36
C GLU A 51 -5.18 16.80 -1.54
N ILE A 52 -5.30 15.63 -0.90
CA ILE A 52 -6.52 14.81 -0.85
C ILE A 52 -7.01 14.75 0.60
N ALA A 53 -7.49 15.88 1.11
CA ALA A 53 -8.18 15.97 2.40
C ALA A 53 -9.68 16.20 2.18
N HIS A 54 -10.46 15.12 2.12
CA HIS A 54 -11.93 15.14 2.20
C HIS A 54 -12.43 14.01 3.11
#